data_AF-A0A948HUT0-F1
#
_entry.id   AF-A0A948HUT0-F1
#
_cell.length_a   1.000
_cell.length_b   1.000
_cell.length_c   1.000
_cell.angle_alpha   90.00
_cell.angle_beta   90.00
_cell.angle_gamma   90.00
#
_symmetry.space_group_name_H-M   'P 1'
#
loop_
_entity.id
_entity.type
_entity.pdbx_description
1 polymer ?
#
loop_
_entity_poly.entity_id
_entity_poly.type
_entity_poly.pdbx_seq_one_letter_code
_entity_poly.pdbx_strand_id
1 'polypeptide(L)'
;MKKWVSAVIASAVLSSTAIANTQDYKLVTVAGYLNFYLLNLNACEDFHPSVRAAAYDAEKHLYPHLDKLSAKLGDNSENQKMVADIVMKRRNMLNGQIAEGDFTVEHCQAIVKILNEDGLDKTLLAALN
;
A
#
# COMPACT_ATOMS: atom_id res chain seq x y z
N MET A 1 32.93 18.87 39.07
CA MET A 1 31.54 18.61 38.63
C MET A 1 31.55 17.47 37.62
N LYS A 2 31.04 16.29 38.01
CA LYS A 2 30.71 15.18 37.08
C LYS A 2 29.66 14.32 37.76
N LYS A 3 28.39 14.59 37.47
CA LYS A 3 27.25 13.78 37.93
C LYS A 3 26.57 13.24 36.67
N TRP A 4 26.90 12.00 36.33
CA TRP A 4 26.13 11.21 35.39
C TRP A 4 24.91 10.70 36.13
N VAL A 5 23.74 11.25 35.80
CA VAL A 5 22.44 10.74 36.28
C VAL A 5 21.90 9.89 35.15
N SER A 6 22.12 8.58 35.25
CA SER A 6 21.48 7.59 34.39
C SER A 6 20.01 7.47 34.81
N ALA A 7 19.11 8.07 34.05
CA ALA A 7 17.69 7.78 34.13
C ALA A 7 17.40 6.56 33.23
N VAL A 8 17.31 5.37 33.82
CA VAL A 8 16.74 4.20 33.14
C VAL A 8 15.22 4.36 33.22
N ILE A 9 14.63 4.82 32.12
CA ILE A 9 13.18 4.77 31.94
C ILE A 9 12.82 3.31 31.71
N ALA A 10 12.20 2.70 32.72
CA ALA A 10 11.55 1.40 32.61
C ALA A 10 10.45 1.49 31.54
N SER A 11 10.75 1.07 30.32
CA SER A 11 9.75 0.87 29.28
C SER A 11 9.16 -0.53 29.47
N ALA A 12 8.21 -0.64 30.40
CA ALA A 12 7.24 -1.72 30.39
C ALA A 12 6.33 -1.53 29.18
N VAL A 13 6.80 -1.94 28.00
CA VAL A 13 5.93 -2.08 26.84
C VAL A 13 5.32 -3.47 26.94
N LEU A 14 4.08 -3.50 27.43
CA LEU A 14 3.14 -4.59 27.24
C LEU A 14 3.17 -4.99 25.76
N SER A 15 4.00 -5.99 25.46
CA SER A 15 3.95 -6.68 24.18
C SER A 15 2.77 -7.62 24.26
N SER A 16 1.57 -7.06 24.09
CA SER A 16 0.45 -7.85 23.60
C SER A 16 0.89 -8.35 22.23
N THR A 17 1.49 -9.54 22.20
CA THR A 17 1.71 -10.33 21.00
C THR A 17 0.32 -10.70 20.50
N ALA A 18 -0.33 -9.75 19.83
CA ALA A 18 -1.45 -10.04 18.97
C ALA A 18 -0.90 -11.04 17.96
N ILE A 19 -1.26 -12.30 18.14
CA ILE A 19 -1.02 -13.36 17.16
C ILE A 19 -1.99 -13.02 16.02
N ALA A 20 -1.63 -12.03 15.21
CA ALA A 20 -2.26 -11.85 13.91
C ALA A 20 -2.08 -13.19 13.21
N ASN A 21 -3.19 -13.80 12.80
CA ASN A 21 -3.13 -15.01 12.00
C ASN A 21 -2.21 -14.71 10.82
N THR A 22 -1.14 -15.50 10.67
CA THR A 22 -0.09 -15.23 9.67
C THR A 22 -0.64 -15.13 8.24
N GLN A 23 -1.80 -15.73 7.98
CA GLN A 23 -2.55 -15.58 6.73
C GLN A 23 -3.22 -14.21 6.60
N ASP A 24 -3.85 -13.70 7.65
CA ASP A 24 -4.47 -12.37 7.67
C ASP A 24 -3.43 -11.27 7.42
N TYR A 25 -2.26 -11.38 8.06
CA TYR A 25 -1.16 -10.44 7.83
C TYR A 25 -0.67 -10.45 6.37
N LYS A 26 -0.60 -11.62 5.72
CA LYS A 26 -0.25 -11.73 4.30
C LYS A 26 -1.29 -11.06 3.41
N LEU A 27 -2.58 -11.27 3.66
CA LEU A 27 -3.66 -10.64 2.90
C LEU A 27 -3.66 -9.12 3.07
N VAL A 28 -3.46 -8.62 4.29
CA VAL A 28 -3.30 -7.18 4.55
C VAL A 28 -2.07 -6.61 3.84
N THR A 29 -0.97 -7.36 3.79
CA THR A 29 0.24 -6.95 3.05
C THR A 29 -0.05 -6.83 1.55
N VAL A 30 -0.74 -7.81 0.97
CA VAL A 30 -1.17 -7.76 -0.44
C VAL A 30 -2.15 -6.61 -0.68
N ALA A 31 -3.07 -6.34 0.24
CA ALA A 31 -3.97 -5.19 0.16
C ALA A 31 -3.21 -3.86 0.11
N GLY A 32 -2.20 -3.70 0.97
CA GLY A 32 -1.33 -2.53 0.96
C GLY A 32 -0.54 -2.40 -0.35
N TYR A 33 -0.09 -3.51 -0.92
CA TYR A 33 0.63 -3.56 -2.19
C TYR A 33 -0.27 -3.17 -3.38
N LEU A 34 -1.45 -3.79 -3.53
CA LEU A 34 -2.38 -3.47 -4.62
C LEU A 34 -2.91 -2.03 -4.51
N ASN A 35 -3.22 -1.57 -3.30
CA ASN A 35 -3.68 -0.20 -3.07
C ASN A 35 -2.61 0.84 -3.39
N PHE A 36 -1.31 0.51 -3.25
CA PHE A 36 -0.25 1.41 -3.70
C PHE A 36 -0.39 1.72 -5.20
N TYR A 37 -0.49 0.69 -6.04
CA TYR A 37 -0.62 0.90 -7.48
C TYR A 37 -1.93 1.59 -7.84
N LEU A 38 -3.05 1.17 -7.25
CA LEU A 38 -4.35 1.79 -7.50
C LEU A 38 -4.33 3.30 -7.18
N LEU A 39 -3.84 3.69 -6.01
CA LEU A 39 -3.76 5.11 -5.65
C LEU A 39 -2.84 5.90 -6.59
N ASN A 40 -1.71 5.33 -6.99
CA ASN A 40 -0.78 5.99 -7.90
C ASN A 40 -1.37 6.14 -9.30
N LEU A 41 -2.03 5.11 -9.84
CA LEU A 41 -2.66 5.18 -11.16
C LEU A 41 -3.79 6.23 -11.18
N ASN A 42 -4.66 6.24 -10.16
CA ASN A 42 -5.70 7.26 -10.05
C ASN A 42 -5.11 8.68 -10.01
N ALA A 43 -4.03 8.88 -9.24
CA ALA A 43 -3.35 10.17 -9.22
C ALA A 43 -2.68 10.50 -10.58
N CYS A 44 -2.14 9.51 -11.28
CA CYS A 44 -1.59 9.72 -12.63
C CYS A 44 -2.67 10.18 -13.62
N GLU A 45 -3.86 9.62 -13.53
CA GLU A 45 -5.01 10.03 -14.33
C GLU A 45 -5.44 11.47 -14.05
N ASP A 46 -5.47 11.85 -12.78
CA ASP A 46 -5.90 13.17 -12.33
C ASP A 46 -4.88 14.26 -12.68
N PHE A 47 -3.61 14.04 -12.35
CA PHE A 47 -2.58 15.09 -12.35
C PHE A 47 -1.71 15.14 -13.62
N HIS A 48 -1.66 14.06 -14.42
CA HIS A 48 -0.77 13.98 -15.58
C HIS A 48 -1.52 13.61 -16.87
N PRO A 49 -2.12 14.60 -17.58
CA PRO A 49 -2.95 14.36 -18.77
C PRO A 49 -2.26 13.58 -19.89
N SER A 50 -0.94 13.69 -20.01
CA SER A 50 -0.14 13.00 -21.03
C SER A 50 -0.09 11.48 -20.84
N VAL A 51 -0.30 10.98 -19.63
CA VAL A 51 -0.25 9.55 -19.30
C VAL A 51 -1.60 8.97 -18.86
N ARG A 52 -2.63 9.82 -18.72
CA ARG A 52 -3.97 9.44 -18.25
C ARG A 52 -4.52 8.19 -18.93
N ALA A 53 -4.53 8.14 -20.25
CA ALA A 53 -5.09 7.01 -20.98
C ALA A 53 -4.32 5.70 -20.70
N ALA A 54 -3.00 5.79 -20.56
CA ALA A 54 -2.15 4.64 -20.27
C ALA A 54 -2.31 4.19 -18.80
N ALA A 55 -2.47 5.12 -17.87
CA ALA A 55 -2.77 4.83 -16.47
C ALA A 55 -4.11 4.11 -16.32
N TYR A 56 -5.16 4.61 -16.98
CA TYR A 56 -6.48 3.99 -16.99
C TYR A 56 -6.47 2.57 -17.56
N ASP A 57 -5.70 2.34 -18.63
CA ASP A 57 -5.57 1.00 -19.20
C ASP A 57 -4.81 0.05 -18.27
N ALA A 58 -3.73 0.53 -17.65
CA ALA A 58 -2.93 -0.22 -16.69
C ALA A 58 -3.71 -0.59 -15.41
N GLU A 59 -4.64 0.25 -14.96
CA GLU A 59 -5.47 -0.01 -13.78
C GLU A 59 -6.25 -1.33 -13.90
N LYS A 60 -6.67 -1.69 -15.11
CA LYS A 60 -7.43 -2.91 -15.38
C LYS A 60 -6.68 -4.18 -14.98
N HIS A 61 -5.35 -4.15 -14.99
CA HIS A 61 -4.53 -5.27 -14.56
C HIS A 61 -4.60 -5.53 -13.05
N LEU A 62 -5.06 -4.56 -12.24
CA LEU A 62 -5.24 -4.72 -10.80
C LEU A 62 -6.54 -5.46 -10.45
N TYR A 63 -7.61 -5.29 -11.22
CA TYR A 63 -8.95 -5.77 -10.85
C TYR A 63 -9.02 -7.27 -10.56
N PRO A 64 -8.44 -8.19 -11.36
CA PRO A 64 -8.48 -9.62 -11.05
C PRO A 64 -7.83 -9.98 -9.70
N HIS A 65 -6.83 -9.18 -9.27
CA HIS A 65 -6.17 -9.37 -7.98
C HIS A 65 -6.97 -8.76 -6.83
N LEU A 66 -7.58 -7.59 -7.05
CA LEU A 66 -8.46 -6.94 -6.09
C LEU A 66 -9.69 -7.79 -5.79
N ASP A 67 -10.30 -8.41 -6.81
CA ASP A 67 -11.44 -9.31 -6.65
C ASP A 67 -11.07 -10.54 -5.79
N LYS A 68 -9.94 -11.18 -6.10
CA LYS A 68 -9.43 -12.32 -5.30
C LYS A 68 -9.12 -11.92 -3.86
N LEU A 69 -8.51 -10.75 -3.67
CA LEU A 69 -8.20 -10.24 -2.35
C LEU A 69 -9.48 -9.98 -1.55
N SER A 70 -10.48 -9.32 -2.16
CA SER A 70 -11.77 -9.05 -1.53
C SER A 70 -12.47 -10.34 -1.09
N ALA A 71 -12.52 -11.34 -1.97
CA ALA A 71 -13.11 -12.64 -1.66
C ALA A 71 -12.40 -13.36 -0.49
N LYS A 72 -11.08 -13.21 -0.36
CA LYS A 72 -10.29 -13.82 0.73
C LYS A 72 -10.35 -13.07 2.05
N LEU A 73 -10.43 -11.73 2.01
CA LEU A 73 -10.56 -10.91 3.21
C LEU A 73 -11.92 -11.11 3.89
N GLY A 74 -12.97 -11.34 3.09
CA GLY A 74 -14.34 -11.52 3.57
C GLY A 74 -14.82 -10.36 4.44
N ASP A 75 -15.77 -10.65 5.35
CA ASP A 75 -16.36 -9.67 6.27
C ASP A 75 -15.58 -9.54 7.59
N ASN A 76 -14.29 -9.90 7.60
CA ASN A 76 -13.46 -9.76 8.80
C ASN A 76 -13.20 -8.27 9.10
N SER A 77 -13.92 -7.74 10.09
CA SER A 77 -13.92 -6.32 10.45
C SER A 77 -12.56 -5.80 10.94
N GLU A 78 -11.72 -6.64 11.55
CA GLU A 78 -10.36 -6.26 11.98
C GLU A 78 -9.42 -6.10 10.78
N ASN A 79 -9.47 -7.05 9.84
CA ASN A 79 -8.71 -6.96 8.59
C ASN A 79 -9.14 -5.74 7.77
N GLN A 80 -10.45 -5.50 7.65
CA GLN A 80 -10.97 -4.33 6.93
C GLN A 80 -10.50 -3.01 7.57
N LYS A 81 -10.50 -2.92 8.91
CA LYS A 81 -9.95 -1.76 9.62
C LYS A 81 -8.47 -1.58 9.33
N MET A 82 -7.67 -2.64 9.41
CA MET A 82 -6.23 -2.57 9.16
C MET A 82 -5.93 -2.15 7.71
N VAL A 83 -6.68 -2.67 6.74
CA VAL A 83 -6.57 -2.25 5.33
C VAL A 83 -6.94 -0.77 5.18
N ALA A 84 -8.04 -0.32 5.77
CA ALA A 84 -8.46 1.08 5.70
C ALA A 84 -7.39 2.02 6.29
N ASP A 85 -6.80 1.68 7.43
CA ASP A 85 -5.74 2.48 8.06
C ASP A 85 -4.50 2.57 7.15
N ILE A 86 -4.11 1.47 6.48
CA ILE A 86 -3.02 1.45 5.51
C ILE A 86 -3.34 2.31 4.28
N VAL A 87 -4.56 2.21 3.75
CA VAL A 87 -5.02 2.99 2.59
C VAL A 87 -4.96 4.48 2.90
N MET A 88 -5.46 4.89 4.06
CA MET A 88 -5.45 6.29 4.50
C MET A 88 -4.03 6.82 4.66
N LYS A 89 -3.14 6.05 5.30
CA LYS A 89 -1.73 6.43 5.44
C LYS A 89 -1.05 6.62 4.08
N ARG A 90 -1.26 5.69 3.14
CA ARG A 90 -0.68 5.77 1.78
C ARG A 90 -1.23 6.95 0.99
N ARG A 91 -2.55 7.21 1.09
CA ARG A 91 -3.17 8.38 0.45
C ARG A 91 -2.57 9.69 0.98
N ASN A 92 -2.39 9.80 2.29
CA ASN A 92 -1.78 11.00 2.89
C ASN A 92 -0.33 11.21 2.40
N MET A 93 0.44 10.13 2.29
CA MET A 93 1.80 10.19 1.76
C MET A 93 1.82 10.63 0.29
N LEU A 94 0.96 10.03 -0.54
CA LEU A 94 0.82 10.41 -1.96
C LEU A 94 0.41 11.88 -2.12
N ASN A 95 -0.54 12.36 -1.31
CA ASN A 95 -0.93 13.77 -1.31
C ASN A 95 0.22 14.69 -0.92
N GLY A 96 1.08 14.26 0.02
CA GLY A 96 2.32 14.97 0.35
C GLY A 96 3.25 15.09 -0.86
N GLN A 97 3.52 13.97 -1.54
CA GLN A 97 4.35 13.94 -2.75
C GLN A 97 3.80 14.83 -3.87
N ILE A 98 2.47 14.85 -4.05
CA ILE A 98 1.81 15.74 -5.02
C ILE A 98 2.00 17.21 -4.62
N ALA A 99 1.80 17.55 -3.35
CA ALA A 99 1.95 18.92 -2.86
C ALA A 99 3.40 19.42 -2.94
N GLU A 100 4.37 18.53 -2.76
CA GLU A 100 5.80 18.82 -2.84
C GLU A 100 6.33 18.87 -4.29
N GLY A 101 5.52 18.43 -5.27
CA GLY A 101 5.91 18.38 -6.68
C GLY A 101 6.75 17.15 -7.06
N ASP A 102 6.89 16.19 -6.15
CA ASP A 102 7.66 14.95 -6.33
C ASP A 102 6.89 13.87 -7.11
N PHE A 103 5.59 14.05 -7.30
CA PHE A 103 4.76 13.16 -8.11
C PHE A 103 4.83 13.57 -9.60
N THR A 104 5.87 13.10 -10.31
CA THR A 104 6.15 13.51 -11.69
C THR A 104 5.54 12.59 -12.76
N VAL A 105 5.61 13.03 -14.03
CA VAL A 105 5.18 12.21 -15.19
C VAL A 105 6.02 10.93 -15.30
N GLU A 106 7.32 11.00 -15.02
CA GLU A 106 8.23 9.85 -15.07
C GLU A 106 7.86 8.79 -14.04
N HIS A 107 7.43 9.21 -12.84
CA HIS A 107 6.90 8.29 -11.83
C HIS A 107 5.68 7.55 -12.37
N CYS A 108 4.75 8.25 -13.01
CA CYS A 108 3.58 7.63 -13.61
C CYS A 108 3.92 6.67 -14.76
N GLN A 109 4.87 7.03 -15.62
CA GLN A 109 5.35 6.14 -16.68
C GLN A 109 5.97 4.87 -16.12
N ALA A 110 6.74 4.96 -15.03
CA ALA A 110 7.30 3.80 -14.35
C ALA A 110 6.20 2.89 -13.77
N ILE A 111 5.19 3.46 -13.13
CA ILE A 111 4.05 2.70 -12.59
C ILE A 111 3.29 1.99 -13.72
N VAL A 112 2.96 2.69 -14.81
CA VAL A 112 2.29 2.11 -15.99
C VAL A 112 3.10 0.96 -16.58
N LYS A 113 4.42 1.15 -16.74
CA LYS A 113 5.31 0.11 -17.25
C LYS A 113 5.29 -1.15 -16.39
N ILE A 114 5.32 -1.00 -15.06
CA ILE A 114 5.24 -2.15 -14.16
C ILE A 114 3.96 -2.96 -14.39
N LEU A 115 2.83 -2.28 -14.58
CA LEU A 115 1.54 -2.98 -14.74
C LEU A 115 1.38 -3.63 -16.12
N ASN A 116 1.92 -3.01 -17.18
CA ASN A 116 1.74 -3.48 -18.55
C ASN A 116 2.83 -4.45 -19.01
N GLU A 117 4.07 -4.30 -18.52
CA GLU A 117 5.23 -5.01 -19.05
C GLU A 117 5.92 -5.90 -18.00
N ASP A 118 6.36 -5.31 -16.88
CA ASP A 118 7.21 -6.02 -15.93
C ASP A 118 6.40 -7.01 -15.07
N GLY A 119 5.14 -6.69 -14.83
CA GLY A 119 4.21 -7.45 -14.03
C GLY A 119 4.32 -7.18 -12.53
N LEU A 120 3.22 -7.44 -11.83
CA LEU A 120 3.15 -7.38 -10.38
C LEU A 120 3.97 -8.49 -9.71
N ASP A 121 4.41 -8.26 -8.47
CA ASP A 121 5.21 -9.19 -7.69
C ASP A 121 4.46 -10.50 -7.45
N LYS A 122 4.87 -11.55 -8.17
CA LYS A 122 4.27 -12.88 -8.10
C LYS A 122 4.39 -13.51 -6.71
N THR A 123 5.40 -13.15 -5.92
CA THR A 123 5.61 -13.65 -4.56
C THR A 123 4.53 -13.11 -3.62
N LEU A 124 4.23 -11.81 -3.73
CA LEU A 124 3.13 -11.20 -2.96
C LEU A 124 1.78 -11.75 -3.45
N LEU A 125 1.58 -11.83 -4.76
CA LEU A 125 0.33 -12.33 -5.34
C LEU A 125 0.07 -13.81 -5.08
N ALA A 126 1.09 -14.60 -4.73
CA ALA A 126 0.91 -16.02 -4.38
C ALA A 126 -0.02 -16.22 -3.18
N ALA A 127 -0.15 -15.25 -2.27
CA ALA A 127 -1.11 -15.31 -1.17
C ALA A 127 -2.58 -15.28 -1.63
N LEU A 128 -2.84 -14.85 -2.87
CA LEU A 128 -4.18 -14.83 -3.48
C LEU A 128 -4.56 -16.16 -4.15
N ASN A 129 -3.64 -17.12 -4.25
CA ASN A 129 -3.91 -18.45 -4.81
C ASN A 129 -4.29 -19.47 -3.73
#